data_AF-A0AAD8VS79-F1
#
_entry.id   AF-A0AAD8VS79-F1
#
_cell.length_a   1.000
_cell.length_b   1.000
_cell.length_c   1.000
_cell.angle_alpha   90.00
_cell.angle_beta   90.00
_cell.angle_gamma   90.00
#
_symmetry.space_group_name_H-M   'P 1'
#
loop_
_entity.id
_entity.type
_entity.pdbx_description
1 polymer ?
#
loop_
_entity_poly.entity_id
_entity_poly.type
_entity_poly.pdbx_seq_one_letter_code
_entity_poly.pdbx_strand_id
1 'polypeptide(L)'
;MVDKDEKIKSLQEMGFPGDEVDRAINICGVDASMDVLIDSIHASQHEATNMSFGGRKEEKIMEESKNKRKLYRGRVQGNQPRRRLDGSQENSMRLPNPMTGFSLPNDRHRLPPVNRSLPEEAKGRPFFYYENVAKALKDTWSTISENLHGIKPEFVDSQNICATARKRGYVHNLPIENRLRLPLPPQTILETFPHYKQWWPKWDDRRKLNCLQTVKAPATVTEWIQHTLASSTSPPTASVQTQILNECRKWNLVWTGKNIAAPLEPAEIEQLLGFPINHTREVSMTDRYKSLGNSFQVDTVAYHLSVLKTMFPNGMTVLSLFTGIGGAEVALHRLGIRLKAVVSVEKSEVNRRIFRGWWGQTDQQGTLIEFDDVQSLSNDLIEYHTRRLGGFDLVIGGSPCNNLAGSNRHHRSGLQGKESCLFFHYRRILRVVKSVMATMCEEGAASY
;
A
#
# COMPACT_ATOMS: atom_id res chain seq x y z
N MET A 1 -4.98 -2.01 -42.04
CA MET A 1 -4.91 -0.53 -41.98
C MET A 1 -6.17 0.06 -41.34
N VAL A 2 -7.38 -0.32 -41.77
CA VAL A 2 -8.66 0.20 -41.21
C VAL A 2 -8.80 0.00 -39.69
N ASP A 3 -8.42 -1.16 -39.14
CA ASP A 3 -8.53 -1.45 -37.70
C ASP A 3 -7.56 -0.62 -36.81
N LYS A 4 -6.42 -0.18 -37.36
CA LYS A 4 -5.44 0.63 -36.62
C LYS A 4 -5.94 2.06 -36.41
N ASP A 5 -6.48 2.66 -37.47
CA ASP A 5 -6.94 4.04 -37.44
C ASP A 5 -8.21 4.21 -36.58
N GLU A 6 -9.08 3.20 -36.54
CA GLU A 6 -10.23 3.16 -35.63
C GLU A 6 -9.80 3.09 -34.16
N LYS A 7 -8.85 2.22 -33.80
CA LYS A 7 -8.33 2.15 -32.42
C LYS A 7 -7.64 3.43 -31.98
N ILE A 8 -6.83 4.06 -32.86
CA ILE A 8 -6.19 5.34 -32.57
C ILE A 8 -7.25 6.41 -32.28
N LYS A 9 -8.28 6.49 -33.13
CA LYS A 9 -9.36 7.46 -32.98
C LYS A 9 -10.14 7.23 -31.70
N SER A 10 -10.48 5.99 -31.35
CA SER A 10 -11.16 5.67 -30.09
C SER A 10 -10.32 6.04 -28.86
N LEU A 11 -9.00 5.79 -28.87
CA LEU A 11 -8.13 6.20 -27.76
C LEU A 11 -8.00 7.72 -27.64
N GLN A 12 -7.94 8.44 -28.77
CA GLN A 12 -7.93 9.90 -28.76
C GLN A 12 -9.26 10.50 -28.28
N GLU A 13 -10.40 9.90 -28.65
CA GLU A 13 -11.73 10.26 -28.15
C GLU A 13 -11.88 9.99 -26.63
N MET A 14 -11.17 8.99 -26.10
CA MET A 14 -11.03 8.74 -24.66
C MET A 14 -10.11 9.75 -23.95
N GLY A 15 -9.51 10.69 -24.68
CA GLY A 15 -8.70 11.80 -24.14
C GLY A 15 -7.21 11.50 -24.01
N PHE A 16 -6.70 10.43 -24.62
CA PHE A 16 -5.27 10.13 -24.64
C PHE A 16 -4.53 10.99 -25.67
N PRO A 17 -3.36 11.58 -25.34
CA PRO A 17 -2.51 12.29 -26.28
C PRO A 17 -2.09 11.39 -27.45
N GLY A 18 -2.15 11.90 -28.69
CA GLY A 18 -1.85 11.10 -29.89
C GLY A 18 -0.46 10.48 -29.89
N ASP A 19 0.54 11.18 -29.35
CA ASP A 19 1.90 10.68 -29.24
C ASP A 19 2.06 9.53 -28.23
N GLU A 20 1.19 9.46 -27.22
CA GLU A 20 1.14 8.34 -26.26
C GLU A 20 0.40 7.13 -26.83
N VAL A 21 -0.67 7.37 -27.58
CA VAL A 21 -1.40 6.34 -28.33
C VAL A 21 -0.47 5.66 -29.35
N ASP A 22 0.29 6.45 -30.10
CA ASP A 22 1.26 5.93 -31.07
C ASP A 22 2.37 5.13 -30.39
N ARG A 23 2.86 5.58 -29.23
CA ARG A 23 3.84 4.83 -28.43
C ARG A 23 3.27 3.50 -27.93
N ALA A 24 2.05 3.50 -27.39
CA ALA A 24 1.42 2.28 -26.88
C ALA A 24 1.15 1.26 -27.99
N ILE A 25 0.74 1.70 -29.18
CA ILE A 25 0.55 0.81 -30.33
C ILE A 25 1.88 0.24 -30.83
N ASN A 26 2.94 1.05 -30.83
CA ASN A 26 4.28 0.57 -31.19
C ASN A 26 4.85 -0.44 -30.18
N ILE A 27 4.46 -0.33 -28.90
CA ILE A 27 4.93 -1.22 -27.82
C ILE A 27 4.11 -2.51 -27.74
N CYS A 28 2.79 -2.41 -27.84
CA CYS A 28 1.87 -3.54 -27.62
C CYS A 28 1.47 -4.25 -28.91
N GLY A 29 1.70 -3.63 -30.07
CA GLY A 29 1.26 -4.13 -31.37
C GLY A 29 -0.17 -3.69 -31.73
N VAL A 30 -0.45 -3.62 -33.03
CA VAL A 30 -1.74 -3.15 -33.58
C VAL A 30 -2.90 -4.10 -33.23
N ASP A 31 -2.59 -5.38 -33.06
CA ASP A 31 -3.58 -6.42 -32.73
C ASP A 31 -3.88 -6.52 -31.23
N ALA A 32 -3.22 -5.71 -30.39
CA ALA A 32 -3.51 -5.66 -28.96
C ALA A 32 -4.95 -5.22 -28.69
N SER A 33 -5.53 -5.74 -27.60
CA SER A 33 -6.85 -5.31 -27.14
C SER A 33 -6.78 -3.88 -26.61
N MET A 34 -7.93 -3.18 -26.63
CA MET A 34 -8.02 -1.80 -26.14
C MET A 34 -7.58 -1.65 -24.69
N ASP A 35 -7.89 -2.63 -23.82
CA ASP A 35 -7.48 -2.63 -22.42
C ASP A 35 -5.95 -2.64 -22.27
N VAL A 36 -5.25 -3.43 -23.11
CA VAL A 36 -3.77 -3.52 -23.09
C VAL A 36 -3.12 -2.22 -23.57
N LEU A 37 -3.71 -1.56 -24.57
CA LEU A 37 -3.24 -0.26 -25.06
C LEU A 37 -3.43 0.84 -24.01
N ILE A 38 -4.59 0.87 -23.35
CA ILE A 38 -4.91 1.81 -22.26
C ILE A 38 -3.93 1.63 -21.09
N ASP A 39 -3.67 0.39 -20.69
CA ASP A 39 -2.74 0.07 -19.60
C ASP A 39 -1.30 0.48 -19.94
N SER A 40 -0.89 0.34 -21.20
CA SER A 40 0.43 0.74 -21.69
C SER A 40 0.62 2.27 -21.69
N ILE A 41 -0.40 3.03 -22.10
CA ILE A 41 -0.39 4.50 -22.03
C ILE A 41 -0.29 4.96 -20.58
N HIS A 42 -1.11 4.37 -19.69
CA HIS A 42 -1.08 4.67 -18.26
C HIS A 42 0.27 4.37 -17.61
N ALA A 43 0.90 3.26 -17.98
CA ALA A 43 2.22 2.90 -17.49
C ALA A 43 3.29 3.93 -17.90
N SER A 44 3.21 4.45 -19.13
CA SER A 44 4.18 5.42 -19.67
C SER A 44 4.05 6.80 -19.01
N GLN A 45 2.82 7.26 -18.76
CA GLN A 45 2.55 8.54 -18.09
C GLN A 45 3.06 8.63 -16.64
N HIS A 46 3.32 7.48 -16.01
CA HIS A 46 3.80 7.41 -14.63
C HIS A 46 5.31 7.70 -14.52
N GLU A 47 6.09 7.48 -15.58
CA GLU A 47 7.54 7.71 -15.63
C GLU A 47 7.90 9.20 -15.74
N ALA A 48 7.18 9.95 -16.57
CA ALA A 48 7.41 11.38 -16.76
C ALA A 48 7.31 12.17 -15.44
N THR A 49 6.44 11.74 -14.51
CA THR A 49 6.30 12.36 -13.18
C THR A 49 7.33 11.93 -12.15
N ASN A 50 8.04 10.82 -12.36
CA ASN A 50 9.11 10.37 -11.45
C ASN A 50 10.49 10.93 -11.84
N MET A 51 10.67 11.33 -13.11
CA MET A 51 11.94 11.85 -13.62
C MET A 51 12.16 13.36 -13.39
N SER A 52 11.13 14.13 -13.01
CA SER A 52 11.21 15.61 -12.94
C SER A 52 11.89 16.19 -11.69
N PHE A 53 12.43 15.37 -10.78
CA PHE A 53 13.14 15.83 -9.57
C PHE A 53 14.61 15.43 -9.54
N GLY A 54 15.29 15.43 -10.69
CA GLY A 54 16.71 15.10 -10.78
C GLY A 54 17.40 15.73 -11.98
N GLY A 55 17.42 17.07 -12.07
CA GLY A 55 18.16 17.79 -13.10
C GLY A 55 18.88 19.01 -12.52
N ARG A 56 20.21 18.99 -12.51
CA ARG A 56 21.06 20.17 -12.31
C ARG A 56 20.60 21.27 -13.28
N LYS A 57 20.27 22.45 -12.75
CA LYS A 57 20.10 23.64 -13.58
C LYS A 57 21.47 24.03 -14.14
N GLU A 58 21.67 23.85 -15.44
CA GLU A 58 22.67 24.62 -16.18
C GLU A 58 22.18 26.06 -16.31
N GLU A 59 22.90 26.97 -15.69
CA GLU A 59 22.69 28.42 -15.82
C GLU A 59 23.13 28.86 -17.22
N LYS A 60 22.16 29.21 -18.07
CA LYS A 60 22.43 30.02 -19.25
C LYS A 60 22.60 31.47 -18.83
N ILE A 61 23.86 31.91 -18.87
CA ILE A 61 24.26 33.32 -18.85
C ILE A 61 23.70 33.98 -20.12
N MET A 62 22.95 35.07 -19.95
CA MET A 62 22.91 36.11 -20.98
C MET A 62 22.70 37.48 -20.33
N GLU A 63 23.70 38.32 -20.55
CA GLU A 63 23.82 39.74 -20.24
C GLU A 63 22.64 40.55 -20.76
N GLU A 64 22.18 41.55 -20.00
CA GLU A 64 22.14 42.93 -20.51
C GLU A 64 21.85 43.99 -19.43
N SER A 65 22.74 44.99 -19.42
CA SER A 65 22.43 46.43 -19.30
C SER A 65 22.20 47.08 -17.93
N LYS A 66 23.32 47.62 -17.43
CA LYS A 66 23.50 48.66 -16.41
C LYS A 66 22.68 49.93 -16.68
N ASN A 67 22.11 50.56 -15.65
CA ASN A 67 22.46 51.95 -15.26
C ASN A 67 21.71 52.51 -14.03
N LYS A 68 22.50 53.04 -13.07
CA LYS A 68 22.32 54.27 -12.25
C LYS A 68 21.15 54.33 -11.25
N ARG A 69 21.23 54.95 -10.06
CA ARG A 69 22.24 55.55 -9.17
C ARG A 69 21.49 55.91 -7.87
N LYS A 70 22.18 55.77 -6.72
CA LYS A 70 22.10 56.56 -5.46
C LYS A 70 20.73 56.94 -4.87
N LEU A 71 20.51 56.61 -3.58
CA LEU A 71 20.67 57.55 -2.47
C LEU A 71 20.49 56.86 -1.09
N TYR A 72 21.42 57.11 -0.18
CA TYR A 72 21.29 56.87 1.27
C TYR A 72 20.70 58.12 1.94
N ARG A 73 19.64 57.98 2.74
CA ARG A 73 19.45 58.69 4.03
C ARG A 73 18.15 58.28 4.73
N GLY A 74 18.26 58.07 6.05
CA GLY A 74 17.23 58.53 6.99
C GLY A 74 16.36 57.47 7.66
N ARG A 75 16.57 57.31 8.97
CA ARG A 75 15.71 56.62 9.96
C ARG A 75 14.24 57.07 9.88
N VAL A 76 13.30 56.19 10.25
CA VAL A 76 12.43 56.26 11.45
C VAL A 76 11.30 55.22 11.35
N GLN A 77 11.08 54.53 12.49
CA GLN A 77 9.91 53.79 12.99
C GLN A 77 8.85 53.17 12.04
N GLY A 78 8.55 51.91 12.34
CA GLY A 78 7.17 51.47 12.56
C GLY A 78 6.47 50.78 11.39
N ASN A 79 5.72 49.74 11.76
CA ASN A 79 4.69 49.01 11.01
C ASN A 79 5.08 47.88 10.05
N GLN A 80 4.30 46.81 10.22
CA GLN A 80 4.16 45.59 9.42
C GLN A 80 4.29 45.78 7.91
N PRO A 81 4.61 44.69 7.18
CA PRO A 81 4.03 44.53 5.85
C PRO A 81 3.40 43.14 5.62
N ARG A 82 2.09 43.19 5.46
CA ARG A 82 1.35 42.78 4.24
C ARG A 82 1.64 41.39 3.67
N ARG A 83 0.64 40.53 3.89
CA ARG A 83 0.26 39.38 3.05
C ARG A 83 0.56 39.66 1.57
N ARG A 84 1.47 38.89 0.99
CA ARG A 84 1.48 38.61 -0.44
C ARG A 84 0.77 37.27 -0.63
N LEU A 85 -0.41 37.33 -1.25
CA LEU A 85 -1.02 36.17 -1.88
C LEU A 85 -0.11 35.77 -3.04
N ASP A 86 0.66 34.71 -2.85
CA ASP A 86 1.28 33.99 -3.94
C ASP A 86 0.55 32.65 -4.07
N GLY A 87 -0.32 32.61 -5.08
CA GLY A 87 -1.10 31.43 -5.44
C GLY A 87 -0.27 30.51 -6.29
N SER A 88 0.29 29.47 -5.67
CA SER A 88 0.61 28.17 -6.28
C SER A 88 1.39 27.30 -5.29
N GLN A 89 0.76 26.93 -4.17
CA GLN A 89 1.22 25.77 -3.41
C GLN A 89 0.25 24.62 -3.63
N GLU A 90 0.69 23.64 -4.42
CA GLU A 90 0.14 22.28 -4.42
C GLU A 90 0.22 21.73 -2.98
N ASN A 91 -0.85 21.93 -2.21
CA ASN A 91 -1.01 21.34 -0.88
C ASN A 91 -1.23 19.82 -0.98
N SER A 92 -0.21 19.07 -1.39
CA SER A 92 -0.13 17.63 -1.13
C SER A 92 0.45 17.41 0.27
N MET A 93 -0.15 16.53 1.07
CA MET A 93 0.32 16.22 2.43
C MET A 93 1.78 15.71 2.34
N ARG A 94 2.73 16.39 3.01
CA ARG A 94 4.14 15.97 3.02
C ARG A 94 4.27 14.67 3.82
N LEU A 95 4.54 13.57 3.12
CA LEU A 95 4.84 12.29 3.76
C LEU A 95 6.18 12.38 4.53
N PRO A 96 6.29 11.76 5.72
CA PRO A 96 7.56 11.70 6.46
C PRO A 96 8.67 11.08 5.61
N ASN A 97 9.90 11.58 5.76
CA ASN A 97 11.09 10.98 5.16
C ASN A 97 12.21 10.97 6.22
N PRO A 98 12.65 9.81 6.73
CA PRO A 98 12.23 8.47 6.34
C PRO A 98 10.82 8.09 6.85
N MET A 99 10.12 7.19 6.15
CA MET A 99 8.79 6.67 6.54
C MET A 99 8.93 5.51 7.53
N THR A 100 9.25 5.81 8.79
CA THR A 100 9.58 4.84 9.84
C THR A 100 8.46 4.62 10.85
N GLY A 101 7.29 5.25 10.67
CA GLY A 101 6.19 5.19 11.63
C GLY A 101 6.53 5.86 12.96
N PHE A 102 5.93 5.35 14.04
CA PHE A 102 6.11 5.83 15.40
C PHE A 102 7.29 5.16 16.11
N SER A 103 7.70 3.98 15.64
CA SER A 103 8.91 3.27 16.09
C SER A 103 9.20 2.14 15.11
N LEU A 104 10.46 1.92 14.73
CA LEU A 104 10.86 0.68 14.04
C LEU A 104 11.45 -0.33 15.04
N PRO A 105 11.41 -1.64 14.72
CA PRO A 105 12.02 -2.69 15.54
C PRO A 105 13.49 -2.44 15.94
N ASN A 106 14.22 -1.66 15.12
CA ASN A 106 15.65 -1.39 15.27
C ASN A 106 16.00 0.00 15.86
N ASP A 107 15.05 0.90 16.12
CA ASP A 107 15.33 2.34 16.29
C ASP A 107 15.14 2.94 17.69
N ARG A 108 15.12 2.11 18.75
CA ARG A 108 14.87 2.58 20.14
C ARG A 108 15.85 3.66 20.67
N HIS A 109 16.97 3.91 20.00
CA HIS A 109 17.99 4.88 20.44
C HIS A 109 18.20 6.08 19.50
N ARG A 110 17.48 6.18 18.38
CA ARG A 110 17.74 7.25 17.38
C ARG A 110 16.62 8.28 17.25
N LEU A 111 15.40 7.97 17.67
CA LEU A 111 14.26 8.89 17.55
C LEU A 111 13.65 9.19 18.92
N PRO A 112 13.31 10.47 19.20
CA PRO A 112 12.60 10.82 20.42
C PRO A 112 11.26 10.05 20.49
N PRO A 113 10.80 9.67 21.70
CA PRO A 113 9.51 9.02 21.86
C PRO A 113 8.41 9.83 21.19
N VAL A 114 7.61 9.20 20.34
CA VAL A 114 6.45 9.87 19.75
C VAL A 114 5.41 10.07 20.84
N ASN A 115 5.27 11.30 21.32
CA ASN A 115 4.21 11.64 22.24
C ASN A 115 2.88 11.70 21.49
N ARG A 116 2.04 10.67 21.66
CA ARG A 116 0.72 10.57 21.04
C ARG A 116 -0.35 10.50 22.11
N SER A 117 -1.06 11.61 22.30
CA SER A 117 -2.29 11.61 23.10
C SER A 117 -3.48 11.19 22.24
N LEU A 118 -4.28 10.26 22.74
CA LEU A 118 -5.54 9.86 22.14
C LEU A 118 -6.71 10.53 22.86
N PRO A 119 -7.77 10.96 22.16
CA PRO A 119 -9.02 11.33 22.80
C PRO A 119 -9.59 10.18 23.63
N GLU A 120 -10.27 10.46 24.75
CA GLU A 120 -10.82 9.42 25.63
C GLU A 120 -11.77 8.46 24.89
N GLU A 121 -12.62 8.99 24.00
CA GLU A 121 -13.54 8.21 23.15
C GLU A 121 -12.84 7.22 22.20
N ALA A 122 -11.55 7.47 21.92
CA ALA A 122 -10.75 6.64 21.04
C ALA A 122 -9.98 5.55 21.81
N LYS A 123 -9.82 5.67 23.13
CA LYS A 123 -9.06 4.71 23.94
C LYS A 123 -9.87 3.44 24.22
N GLY A 124 -9.17 2.37 24.58
CA GLY A 124 -9.77 1.12 25.03
C GLY A 124 -10.36 0.26 23.90
N ARG A 125 -11.16 -0.72 24.31
CA ARG A 125 -11.80 -1.70 23.43
C ARG A 125 -13.07 -1.09 22.78
N PRO A 126 -13.38 -1.46 21.53
CA PRO A 126 -12.54 -2.24 20.61
C PRO A 126 -11.30 -1.44 20.21
N PHE A 127 -10.15 -2.12 20.12
CA PHE A 127 -9.05 -1.57 19.34
C PHE A 127 -9.48 -1.52 17.88
N PHE A 128 -9.00 -0.53 17.13
CA PHE A 128 -9.24 -0.45 15.71
C PHE A 128 -7.94 -0.22 14.94
N TYR A 129 -7.88 -0.75 13.73
CA TYR A 129 -6.71 -0.64 12.87
C TYR A 129 -7.13 -0.53 11.40
N TYR A 130 -6.90 0.63 10.81
CA TYR A 130 -7.27 0.91 9.43
C TYR A 130 -6.05 1.23 8.58
N GLU A 131 -5.90 0.55 7.45
CA GLU A 131 -4.81 0.73 6.49
C GLU A 131 -5.28 1.40 5.19
N ASN A 132 -4.42 2.23 4.63
CA ASN A 132 -4.59 2.79 3.29
C ASN A 132 -3.24 3.13 2.64
N VAL A 133 -3.22 3.30 1.32
CA VAL A 133 -2.03 3.69 0.56
C VAL A 133 -1.50 5.05 1.04
N ALA A 134 -0.18 5.16 1.29
CA ALA A 134 0.40 6.40 1.81
C ALA A 134 0.23 7.58 0.84
N LYS A 135 0.50 7.35 -0.44
CA LYS A 135 0.33 8.34 -1.53
C LYS A 135 -1.13 8.44 -2.00
N ALA A 136 -2.07 8.53 -1.07
CA ALA A 136 -3.49 8.75 -1.38
C ALA A 136 -3.72 10.15 -1.97
N LEU A 137 -4.89 10.35 -2.60
CA LEU A 137 -5.31 11.65 -3.13
C LEU A 137 -5.37 12.72 -2.04
N LYS A 138 -5.27 13.99 -2.45
CA LYS A 138 -5.38 15.15 -1.57
C LYS A 138 -6.63 15.06 -0.68
N ASP A 139 -6.49 15.44 0.57
CA ASP A 139 -7.51 15.42 1.64
C ASP A 139 -7.97 14.03 2.13
N THR A 140 -7.62 12.92 1.45
CA THR A 140 -8.01 11.56 1.87
C THR A 140 -7.62 11.26 3.33
N TRP A 141 -6.38 11.55 3.69
CA TRP A 141 -5.89 11.35 5.05
C TRP A 141 -6.50 12.32 6.07
N SER A 142 -6.90 13.53 5.65
CA SER A 142 -7.63 14.46 6.53
C SER A 142 -8.99 13.86 6.86
N THR A 143 -9.74 13.43 5.84
CA THR A 143 -11.05 12.81 6.03
C THR A 143 -10.97 11.53 6.86
N ILE A 144 -10.00 10.64 6.59
CA ILE A 144 -9.82 9.42 7.38
C ILE A 144 -9.56 9.78 8.85
N SER A 145 -8.63 10.72 9.10
CA SER A 145 -8.28 11.13 10.47
C SER A 145 -9.48 11.75 11.18
N GLU A 146 -10.18 12.70 10.55
CA GLU A 146 -11.39 13.34 11.09
C GLU A 146 -12.48 12.32 11.44
N ASN A 147 -12.68 11.30 10.60
CA ASN A 147 -13.70 10.27 10.82
C ASN A 147 -13.28 9.18 11.81
N LEU A 148 -11.98 9.09 12.15
CA LEU A 148 -11.41 8.15 13.12
C LEU A 148 -10.81 8.91 14.32
N HIS A 149 -11.61 9.79 14.92
CA HIS A 149 -11.32 10.51 16.16
C HIS A 149 -10.13 11.50 16.09
N GLY A 150 -9.86 12.08 14.92
CA GLY A 150 -8.74 13.01 14.73
C GLY A 150 -7.36 12.34 14.84
N ILE A 151 -7.30 11.01 14.81
CA ILE A 151 -6.06 10.27 15.01
C ILE A 151 -5.15 10.41 13.80
N LYS A 152 -3.92 10.87 14.03
CA LYS A 152 -2.90 10.96 12.97
C LYS A 152 -2.47 9.58 12.48
N PRO A 153 -2.35 9.38 11.16
CA PRO A 153 -1.85 8.13 10.59
C PRO A 153 -0.37 7.88 10.90
N GLU A 154 -0.04 6.63 11.18
CA GLU A 154 1.33 6.11 11.24
C GLU A 154 1.78 5.75 9.82
N PHE A 155 2.69 6.52 9.24
CA PHE A 155 3.21 6.26 7.89
C PHE A 155 4.47 5.39 7.94
N VAL A 156 4.39 4.19 7.36
CA VAL A 156 5.49 3.22 7.32
C VAL A 156 5.74 2.76 5.90
N ASP A 157 7.01 2.67 5.53
CA ASP A 157 7.44 1.90 4.38
C ASP A 157 7.97 0.53 4.82
N SER A 158 7.34 -0.54 4.32
CA SER A 158 7.71 -1.91 4.69
C SER A 158 9.13 -2.30 4.28
N GLN A 159 9.81 -1.52 3.42
CA GLN A 159 11.24 -1.75 3.12
C GLN A 159 12.14 -1.67 4.37
N ASN A 160 11.68 -1.01 5.44
CA ASN A 160 12.42 -0.95 6.70
C ASN A 160 12.34 -2.26 7.51
N ILE A 161 11.42 -3.16 7.13
CA ILE A 161 11.15 -4.43 7.81
C ILE A 161 11.51 -5.61 6.91
N CYS A 162 11.15 -5.58 5.63
CA CYS A 162 11.37 -6.67 4.67
C CYS A 162 12.10 -6.20 3.38
N ALA A 163 12.27 -7.11 2.42
CA ALA A 163 12.96 -6.87 1.15
C ALA A 163 12.15 -6.07 0.10
N THR A 164 10.90 -5.67 0.39
CA THR A 164 10.03 -4.97 -0.56
C THR A 164 9.57 -3.63 0.00
N ALA A 165 9.58 -2.58 -0.82
CA ALA A 165 8.94 -1.31 -0.48
C ALA A 165 7.41 -1.45 -0.49
N ARG A 166 6.74 -0.95 0.55
CA ARG A 166 5.27 -0.88 0.61
C ARG A 166 4.90 0.27 1.53
N LYS A 167 4.72 1.45 0.94
CA LYS A 167 4.40 2.71 1.61
C LYS A 167 2.91 2.76 1.96
N ARG A 168 2.58 2.70 3.25
CA ARG A 168 1.22 2.72 3.79
C ARG A 168 1.08 3.68 4.95
N GLY A 169 -0.14 4.13 5.19
CA GLY A 169 -0.53 4.79 6.42
C GLY A 169 -1.47 3.90 7.22
N TYR A 170 -1.37 3.96 8.54
CA TYR A 170 -2.18 3.17 9.46
C TYR A 170 -2.81 4.08 10.52
N VAL A 171 -4.14 4.05 10.66
CA VAL A 171 -4.86 4.79 11.70
C VAL A 171 -5.40 3.79 12.70
N HIS A 172 -4.94 3.89 13.94
CA HIS A 172 -5.31 2.97 15.01
C HIS A 172 -5.28 3.63 16.38
N ASN A 173 -5.97 3.05 17.34
CA ASN A 173 -5.91 3.40 18.77
C ASN A 173 -5.01 2.46 19.60
N LEU A 174 -4.25 1.57 18.96
CA LEU A 174 -3.30 0.68 19.66
C LEU A 174 -2.25 1.48 20.46
N PRO A 175 -1.81 0.95 21.61
CA PRO A 175 -0.60 1.41 22.28
C PRO A 175 0.61 1.37 21.32
N ILE A 176 1.51 2.33 21.49
CA ILE A 176 2.74 2.43 20.71
C ILE A 176 3.97 2.07 21.55
N GLU A 177 3.85 2.13 22.88
CA GLU A 177 4.85 1.58 23.78
C GLU A 177 4.83 0.04 23.76
N ASN A 178 5.97 -0.57 24.08
CA ASN A 178 6.09 -2.02 24.31
C ASN A 178 5.72 -2.93 23.13
N ARG A 179 5.76 -2.44 21.88
CA ARG A 179 5.78 -3.31 20.70
C ARG A 179 6.89 -4.35 20.83
N LEU A 180 6.56 -5.62 20.57
CA LEU A 180 7.50 -6.73 20.72
C LEU A 180 8.59 -6.64 19.64
N ARG A 181 9.80 -7.06 20.00
CA ARG A 181 10.87 -7.29 19.02
C ARG A 181 10.60 -8.63 18.35
N LEU A 182 10.01 -8.58 17.17
CA LEU A 182 9.82 -9.75 16.33
C LEU A 182 11.12 -10.06 15.57
N PRO A 183 11.44 -11.34 15.31
CA PRO A 183 12.51 -11.69 14.38
C PRO A 183 12.26 -11.01 13.05
N LEU A 184 13.23 -10.24 12.57
CA LEU A 184 13.09 -9.54 11.30
C LEU A 184 13.21 -10.53 10.14
N PRO A 185 12.35 -10.43 9.12
CA PRO A 185 12.55 -11.19 7.89
C PRO A 185 13.82 -10.69 7.16
N PRO A 186 14.36 -11.48 6.23
CA PRO A 186 15.39 -11.04 5.31
C PRO A 186 15.07 -9.68 4.69
N GLN A 187 16.06 -8.80 4.69
CA GLN A 187 15.87 -7.41 4.30
C GLN A 187 16.35 -7.15 2.88
N THR A 188 17.13 -8.01 2.24
CA THR A 188 17.53 -7.79 0.84
C THR A 188 17.05 -8.91 -0.07
N ILE A 189 16.93 -8.63 -1.37
CA ILE A 189 16.53 -9.62 -2.39
C ILE A 189 17.39 -10.88 -2.28
N LEU A 190 18.71 -10.71 -2.15
CA LEU A 190 19.66 -11.82 -2.11
C LEU A 190 19.75 -12.51 -0.73
N GLU A 191 19.31 -11.86 0.35
CA GLU A 191 19.10 -12.55 1.63
C GLU A 191 17.84 -13.42 1.57
N THR A 192 16.76 -12.92 0.95
CA THR A 192 15.51 -13.67 0.81
C THR A 192 15.66 -14.83 -0.18
N PHE A 193 16.36 -14.59 -1.30
CA PHE A 193 16.55 -15.54 -2.39
C PHE A 193 18.03 -15.67 -2.77
N PRO A 194 18.84 -16.41 -1.98
CA PRO A 194 20.27 -16.54 -2.22
C PRO A 194 20.64 -17.15 -3.56
N HIS A 195 19.74 -17.98 -4.13
CA HIS A 195 19.96 -18.68 -5.40
C HIS A 195 20.03 -17.74 -6.62
N TYR A 196 19.51 -16.51 -6.52
CA TYR A 196 19.66 -15.50 -7.58
C TYR A 196 21.05 -14.88 -7.66
N LYS A 197 21.85 -15.01 -6.59
CA LYS A 197 23.17 -14.35 -6.48
C LYS A 197 24.11 -14.71 -7.64
N GLN A 198 24.06 -15.95 -8.13
CA GLN A 198 24.92 -16.42 -9.22
C GLN A 198 24.59 -15.74 -10.57
N TRP A 199 23.36 -15.27 -10.74
CA TRP A 199 22.88 -14.65 -11.98
C TRP A 199 22.80 -13.12 -11.90
N TRP A 200 22.99 -12.55 -10.70
CA TRP A 200 22.83 -11.12 -10.45
C TRP A 200 23.95 -10.31 -11.12
N PRO A 201 23.66 -9.44 -12.10
CA PRO A 201 24.68 -8.63 -12.76
C PRO A 201 25.33 -7.64 -11.79
N LYS A 202 26.64 -7.42 -11.91
CA LYS A 202 27.37 -6.45 -11.07
C LYS A 202 26.88 -5.00 -11.21
N TRP A 203 26.22 -4.68 -12.33
CA TRP A 203 25.65 -3.36 -12.60
C TRP A 203 24.20 -3.21 -12.11
N ASP A 204 23.56 -4.28 -11.64
CA ASP A 204 22.27 -4.20 -10.97
C ASP A 204 22.48 -3.98 -9.46
N ASP A 205 22.31 -2.74 -9.03
CA ASP A 205 22.53 -2.29 -7.66
C ASP A 205 21.31 -2.51 -6.74
N ARG A 206 20.21 -3.08 -7.25
CA ARG A 206 18.98 -3.23 -6.48
C ARG A 206 19.19 -4.21 -5.33
N ARG A 207 18.94 -3.71 -4.12
CA ARG A 207 18.90 -4.52 -2.89
C ARG A 207 17.47 -4.84 -2.43
N LYS A 208 16.50 -4.06 -2.89
CA LYS A 208 15.10 -4.11 -2.50
C LYS A 208 14.23 -4.13 -3.75
N LEU A 209 13.06 -4.74 -3.64
CA LEU A 209 12.01 -4.67 -4.65
C LEU A 209 11.13 -3.45 -4.41
N ASN A 210 10.43 -3.02 -5.46
CA ASN A 210 9.38 -2.02 -5.36
C ASN A 210 8.11 -2.65 -4.77
N CYS A 211 7.03 -1.85 -4.69
CA CYS A 211 5.73 -2.36 -4.28
C CYS A 211 5.29 -3.49 -5.20
N LEU A 212 4.96 -4.63 -4.60
CA LEU A 212 4.44 -5.79 -5.31
C LEU A 212 3.11 -5.43 -5.98
N GLN A 213 2.99 -5.83 -7.24
CA GLN A 213 1.86 -5.50 -8.12
C GLN A 213 0.85 -6.65 -8.14
N THR A 214 -0.35 -6.37 -8.66
CA THR A 214 -1.44 -7.34 -8.82
C THR A 214 -1.36 -8.16 -10.11
N VAL A 215 -0.42 -7.82 -10.98
CA VAL A 215 -0.21 -8.42 -12.30
C VAL A 215 1.24 -8.79 -12.49
N LYS A 216 1.49 -9.83 -13.29
CA LYS A 216 2.83 -10.26 -13.69
C LYS A 216 3.29 -9.53 -14.95
N ALA A 217 4.60 -9.49 -15.15
CA ALA A 217 5.20 -8.95 -16.38
C ALA A 217 4.72 -9.72 -17.62
N PRO A 218 4.41 -9.03 -18.72
CA PRO A 218 4.23 -9.66 -20.02
C PRO A 218 5.53 -10.36 -20.47
N ALA A 219 5.39 -11.48 -21.18
CA ALA A 219 6.55 -12.23 -21.72
C ALA A 219 7.40 -11.37 -22.67
N THR A 220 6.77 -10.45 -23.41
CA THR A 220 7.44 -9.52 -24.32
C THR A 220 8.49 -8.65 -23.62
N VAL A 221 8.28 -8.29 -22.35
CA VAL A 221 9.27 -7.53 -21.56
C VAL A 221 10.50 -8.38 -21.27
N THR A 222 10.30 -9.63 -20.84
CA THR A 222 11.41 -10.54 -20.53
C THR A 222 12.17 -10.97 -21.78
N GLU A 223 11.46 -11.20 -22.89
CA GLU A 223 12.05 -11.49 -24.21
C GLU A 223 12.87 -10.30 -24.73
N TRP A 224 12.34 -9.08 -24.60
CA TRP A 224 13.06 -7.86 -24.97
C TRP A 224 14.35 -7.69 -24.16
N ILE A 225 14.32 -7.91 -22.83
CA ILE A 225 15.52 -7.85 -21.98
C ILE A 225 16.55 -8.89 -22.45
N GLN A 226 16.11 -10.13 -22.66
CA GLN A 226 16.99 -11.22 -23.07
C GLN A 226 17.65 -10.93 -24.43
N HIS A 227 16.86 -10.51 -25.43
CA HIS A 227 17.36 -10.15 -26.75
C HIS A 227 18.33 -8.98 -26.68
N THR A 228 17.98 -7.91 -25.95
CA THR A 228 18.81 -6.71 -25.80
C THR A 228 20.16 -7.03 -25.15
N LEU A 229 20.19 -7.90 -24.14
CA LEU A 229 21.44 -8.35 -23.51
C LEU A 229 22.26 -9.26 -24.44
N ALA A 230 21.61 -10.12 -25.21
CA ALA A 230 22.28 -10.99 -26.16
C ALA A 230 22.95 -10.21 -27.31
N SER A 231 22.34 -9.09 -27.74
CA SER A 231 22.89 -8.21 -28.78
C SER A 231 23.83 -7.12 -28.26
N SER A 232 24.06 -7.04 -26.94
CA SER A 232 24.87 -5.99 -26.32
C SER A 232 26.32 -6.42 -26.06
N THR A 233 27.20 -5.44 -25.81
CA THR A 233 28.51 -5.68 -25.22
C THR A 233 28.37 -6.33 -23.84
N SER A 234 29.42 -7.00 -23.37
CA SER A 234 29.48 -7.58 -22.02
C SER A 234 30.58 -6.88 -21.20
N PRO A 235 30.25 -5.93 -20.31
CA PRO A 235 28.91 -5.51 -19.89
C PRO A 235 28.20 -4.59 -20.92
N PRO A 236 26.86 -4.47 -20.85
CA PRO A 236 26.10 -3.55 -21.71
C PRO A 236 26.46 -2.09 -21.43
N THR A 237 26.14 -1.19 -22.36
CA THR A 237 26.34 0.26 -22.16
C THR A 237 25.46 0.79 -21.03
N ALA A 238 25.84 1.90 -20.40
CA ALA A 238 25.08 2.49 -19.27
C ALA A 238 23.63 2.85 -19.65
N SER A 239 23.39 3.25 -20.90
CA SER A 239 22.04 3.53 -21.43
C SER A 239 21.17 2.27 -21.43
N VAL A 240 21.70 1.17 -21.98
CA VAL A 240 21.00 -0.13 -22.02
C VAL A 240 20.76 -0.66 -20.61
N GLN A 241 21.76 -0.57 -19.72
CA GLN A 241 21.60 -0.94 -18.31
C GLN A 241 20.44 -0.16 -17.66
N THR A 242 20.37 1.15 -17.90
CA THR A 242 19.30 1.99 -17.33
C THR A 242 17.91 1.58 -17.85
N GLN A 243 17.78 1.33 -19.16
CA GLN A 243 16.51 0.88 -19.75
C GLN A 243 16.05 -0.47 -19.15
N ILE A 244 16.97 -1.44 -19.06
CA ILE A 244 16.66 -2.75 -18.48
C ILE A 244 16.30 -2.62 -17.00
N LEU A 245 17.06 -1.83 -16.22
CA LEU A 245 16.77 -1.65 -14.80
C LEU A 245 15.43 -0.95 -14.57
N ASN A 246 14.98 -0.07 -15.45
CA ASN A 246 13.66 0.55 -15.35
C ASN A 246 12.55 -0.48 -15.47
N GLU A 247 12.61 -1.37 -16.48
CA GLU A 247 11.64 -2.47 -16.61
C GLU A 247 11.74 -3.45 -15.44
N CYS A 248 12.95 -3.80 -15.00
CA CYS A 248 13.15 -4.65 -13.83
C CYS A 248 12.57 -4.03 -12.54
N ARG A 249 12.66 -2.71 -12.36
CA ARG A 249 12.05 -2.00 -11.22
C ARG A 249 10.53 -1.91 -11.35
N LYS A 250 10.02 -1.67 -12.55
CA LYS A 250 8.58 -1.56 -12.84
C LYS A 250 7.85 -2.88 -12.55
N TRP A 251 8.43 -3.99 -13.00
CA TRP A 251 7.82 -5.31 -12.92
C TRP A 251 8.37 -6.20 -11.80
N ASN A 252 9.27 -5.67 -10.97
CA ASN A 252 9.96 -6.43 -9.92
C ASN A 252 10.66 -7.69 -10.46
N LEU A 253 11.30 -7.60 -11.63
CA LEU A 253 12.00 -8.73 -12.24
C LEU A 253 13.28 -9.07 -11.48
N VAL A 254 13.57 -10.37 -11.40
CA VAL A 254 14.74 -10.96 -10.77
C VAL A 254 15.54 -11.79 -11.78
N TRP A 255 16.83 -11.95 -11.54
CA TRP A 255 17.72 -12.65 -12.46
C TRP A 255 17.75 -14.15 -12.15
N THR A 256 17.18 -14.95 -13.05
CA THR A 256 17.00 -16.41 -12.87
C THR A 256 17.99 -17.24 -13.70
N GLY A 257 18.70 -16.60 -14.63
CA GLY A 257 19.67 -17.24 -15.51
C GLY A 257 20.57 -16.22 -16.19
N LYS A 258 21.58 -16.70 -16.92
CA LYS A 258 22.47 -15.82 -17.71
C LYS A 258 21.65 -15.04 -18.73
N ASN A 259 21.59 -13.72 -18.58
CA ASN A 259 20.79 -12.79 -19.39
C ASN A 259 19.27 -13.04 -19.33
N ILE A 260 18.77 -13.74 -18.29
CA ILE A 260 17.36 -14.04 -18.13
C ILE A 260 16.86 -13.31 -16.88
N ALA A 261 15.95 -12.36 -17.11
CA ALA A 261 15.15 -11.72 -16.07
C ALA A 261 13.73 -12.29 -16.11
N ALA A 262 13.17 -12.64 -14.95
CA ALA A 262 11.84 -13.24 -14.84
C ALA A 262 11.01 -12.56 -13.74
N PRO A 263 9.67 -12.58 -13.84
CA PRO A 263 8.81 -12.16 -12.75
C PRO A 263 8.97 -13.07 -11.53
N LEU A 264 8.64 -12.54 -10.35
CA LEU A 264 8.58 -13.35 -9.13
C LEU A 264 7.46 -14.39 -9.23
N GLU A 265 7.74 -15.60 -8.75
CA GLU A 265 6.74 -16.65 -8.59
C GLU A 265 5.82 -16.32 -7.41
N PRO A 266 4.54 -16.76 -7.41
CA PRO A 266 3.62 -16.45 -6.32
C PRO A 266 4.10 -16.93 -4.93
N ALA A 267 4.82 -18.05 -4.86
CA ALA A 267 5.40 -18.54 -3.61
C ALA A 267 6.47 -17.59 -3.04
N GLU A 268 7.21 -16.91 -3.91
CA GLU A 268 8.20 -15.91 -3.52
C GLU A 268 7.51 -14.63 -3.02
N ILE A 269 6.41 -14.25 -3.67
CA ILE A 269 5.57 -13.11 -3.25
C ILE A 269 4.94 -13.39 -1.88
N GLU A 270 4.42 -14.60 -1.64
CA GLU A 270 3.92 -15.04 -0.34
C GLU A 270 4.99 -14.87 0.74
N GLN A 271 6.21 -15.36 0.49
CA GLN A 271 7.34 -15.25 1.41
C GLN A 271 7.73 -13.78 1.68
N LEU A 272 7.79 -12.92 0.65
CA LEU A 272 8.11 -11.49 0.80
C LEU A 272 7.05 -10.72 1.60
N LEU A 273 5.79 -11.12 1.48
CA LEU A 273 4.66 -10.55 2.22
C LEU A 273 4.50 -11.15 3.61
N GLY A 274 5.24 -12.21 3.95
CA GLY A 274 5.20 -12.87 5.26
C GLY A 274 4.04 -13.85 5.43
N PHE A 275 3.44 -14.32 4.34
CA PHE A 275 2.47 -15.41 4.33
C PHE A 275 3.16 -16.78 4.36
N PRO A 276 2.46 -17.85 4.78
CA PRO A 276 2.92 -19.22 4.59
C PRO A 276 3.19 -19.52 3.11
N ILE A 277 4.19 -20.35 2.83
CA ILE A 277 4.46 -20.83 1.48
C ILE A 277 3.24 -21.65 1.00
N ASN A 278 2.79 -21.39 -0.23
CA ASN A 278 1.60 -21.96 -0.86
C ASN A 278 0.26 -21.48 -0.28
N HIS A 279 0.23 -20.39 0.49
CA HIS A 279 -1.01 -19.83 1.06
C HIS A 279 -2.13 -19.63 0.03
N THR A 280 -1.77 -19.21 -1.20
CA THR A 280 -2.73 -18.94 -2.27
C THR A 280 -2.78 -20.04 -3.35
N ARG A 281 -2.14 -21.19 -3.15
CA ARG A 281 -1.91 -22.19 -4.20
C ARG A 281 -3.18 -22.78 -4.81
N GLU A 282 -4.30 -22.77 -4.09
CA GLU A 282 -5.55 -23.42 -4.51
C GLU A 282 -6.37 -22.66 -5.57
N VAL A 283 -5.91 -21.48 -6.00
CA VAL A 283 -6.61 -20.61 -6.97
C VAL A 283 -5.79 -20.38 -8.24
N SER A 284 -6.40 -19.75 -9.24
CA SER A 284 -5.76 -19.48 -10.53
C SER A 284 -4.52 -18.60 -10.36
N MET A 285 -3.51 -18.74 -11.23
CA MET A 285 -2.30 -17.91 -11.16
C MET A 285 -2.60 -16.40 -11.18
N THR A 286 -3.55 -15.96 -12.00
CA THR A 286 -3.97 -14.56 -12.08
C THR A 286 -4.56 -14.08 -10.76
N ASP A 287 -5.41 -14.90 -10.15
CA ASP A 287 -5.99 -14.60 -8.84
C ASP A 287 -4.94 -14.56 -7.74
N ARG A 288 -3.93 -15.44 -7.78
CA ARG A 288 -2.81 -15.41 -6.81
C ARG A 288 -2.10 -14.06 -6.83
N TYR A 289 -1.68 -13.58 -7.99
CA TYR A 289 -1.02 -12.27 -8.11
C TYR A 289 -1.92 -11.13 -7.63
N LYS A 290 -3.20 -11.15 -8.03
CA LYS A 290 -4.18 -10.13 -7.65
C LYS A 290 -4.40 -10.07 -6.15
N SER A 291 -4.64 -11.22 -5.52
CA SER A 291 -4.88 -11.34 -4.08
C SER A 291 -3.65 -10.97 -3.26
N LEU A 292 -2.45 -11.39 -3.69
CA LEU A 292 -1.20 -11.07 -3.00
C LEU A 292 -0.83 -9.59 -3.10
N GLY A 293 -0.92 -8.98 -4.30
CA GLY A 293 -0.59 -7.56 -4.50
C GLY A 293 -1.40 -6.62 -3.60
N ASN A 294 -2.66 -6.98 -3.36
CA ASN A 294 -3.61 -6.21 -2.55
C ASN A 294 -3.62 -6.56 -1.05
N SER A 295 -2.88 -7.58 -0.62
CA SER A 295 -2.87 -8.03 0.78
C SER A 295 -2.00 -7.17 1.71
N PHE A 296 -2.07 -7.40 3.01
CA PHE A 296 -1.14 -6.78 3.96
C PHE A 296 0.28 -7.33 3.82
N GLN A 297 1.26 -6.50 4.19
CA GLN A 297 2.57 -7.04 4.56
C GLN A 297 2.48 -7.51 6.02
N VAL A 298 2.55 -8.81 6.23
CA VAL A 298 2.23 -9.48 7.49
C VAL A 298 3.18 -9.08 8.61
N ASP A 299 4.49 -8.92 8.35
CA ASP A 299 5.47 -8.58 9.39
C ASP A 299 5.30 -7.14 9.92
N THR A 300 4.96 -6.19 9.05
CA THR A 300 4.64 -4.80 9.40
C THR A 300 3.38 -4.76 10.27
N VAL A 301 2.32 -5.46 9.86
CA VAL A 301 1.07 -5.53 10.63
C VAL A 301 1.29 -6.25 11.96
N ALA A 302 2.00 -7.38 11.97
CA ALA A 302 2.36 -8.12 13.18
C ALA A 302 3.15 -7.25 14.16
N TYR A 303 4.06 -6.41 13.68
CA TYR A 303 4.80 -5.50 14.53
C TYR A 303 3.88 -4.49 15.23
N HIS A 304 2.90 -3.91 14.53
CA HIS A 304 1.92 -3.01 15.15
C HIS A 304 0.98 -3.73 16.13
N LEU A 305 0.51 -4.93 15.77
CA LEU A 305 -0.40 -5.74 16.58
C LEU A 305 0.28 -6.45 17.76
N SER A 306 1.61 -6.47 17.80
CA SER A 306 2.38 -7.21 18.81
C SER A 306 2.07 -6.83 20.26
N VAL A 307 1.67 -5.58 20.50
CA VAL A 307 1.25 -5.08 21.82
C VAL A 307 0.05 -5.83 22.38
N LEU A 308 -0.79 -6.40 21.52
CA LEU A 308 -2.01 -7.11 21.91
C LEU A 308 -1.71 -8.47 22.54
N LYS A 309 -0.53 -9.05 22.29
CA LYS A 309 -0.18 -10.39 22.80
C LYS A 309 -0.23 -10.46 24.32
N THR A 310 0.33 -9.46 25.00
CA THR A 310 0.36 -9.42 26.46
C THR A 310 -0.99 -8.98 27.05
N MET A 311 -1.79 -8.23 26.29
CA MET A 311 -3.10 -7.74 26.71
C MET A 311 -4.19 -8.83 26.65
N PHE A 312 -4.05 -9.80 25.73
CA PHE A 312 -5.06 -10.83 25.48
C PHE A 312 -4.46 -12.25 25.56
N PRO A 313 -3.97 -12.70 26.73
CA PRO A 313 -3.31 -14.00 26.89
C PRO A 313 -4.22 -15.19 26.56
N ASN A 314 -5.54 -15.01 26.72
CA ASN A 314 -6.53 -16.04 26.43
C ASN A 314 -7.02 -16.03 24.97
N GLY A 315 -6.52 -15.12 24.13
CA GLY A 315 -6.97 -14.90 22.77
C GLY A 315 -8.03 -13.81 22.62
N MET A 316 -8.32 -13.47 21.37
CA MET A 316 -9.11 -12.30 20.95
C MET A 316 -10.30 -12.67 20.04
N THR A 317 -11.33 -11.83 20.10
CA THR A 317 -12.42 -11.79 19.12
C THR A 317 -12.16 -10.65 18.12
N VAL A 318 -12.15 -10.95 16.83
CA VAL A 318 -11.74 -10.01 15.76
C VAL A 318 -12.89 -9.78 14.77
N LEU A 319 -13.13 -8.51 14.43
CA LEU A 319 -13.96 -8.11 13.29
C LEU A 319 -13.03 -7.61 12.17
N SER A 320 -12.92 -8.39 11.10
CA SER A 320 -12.02 -8.17 9.98
C SER A 320 -12.84 -7.71 8.78
N LEU A 321 -12.69 -6.44 8.39
CA LEU A 321 -13.38 -5.84 7.26
C LEU A 321 -12.41 -5.76 6.08
N PHE A 322 -12.87 -6.17 4.89
CA PHE A 322 -12.01 -6.28 3.71
C PHE A 322 -10.85 -7.25 3.95
N THR A 323 -11.18 -8.44 4.48
CA THR A 323 -10.21 -9.42 5.01
C THR A 323 -9.17 -9.86 3.97
N GLY A 324 -9.54 -9.86 2.68
CA GLY A 324 -8.68 -10.38 1.61
C GLY A 324 -8.31 -11.83 1.90
N ILE A 325 -7.02 -12.14 1.81
CA ILE A 325 -6.47 -13.48 2.08
C ILE A 325 -6.10 -13.71 3.55
N GLY A 326 -6.60 -12.91 4.48
CA GLY A 326 -6.41 -13.12 5.93
C GLY A 326 -5.09 -12.58 6.49
N GLY A 327 -4.54 -11.49 5.92
CA GLY A 327 -3.23 -10.99 6.31
C GLY A 327 -3.13 -10.56 7.79
N ALA A 328 -4.22 -10.05 8.36
CA ALA A 328 -4.29 -9.67 9.78
C ALA A 328 -4.32 -10.90 10.69
N GLU A 329 -5.08 -11.91 10.32
CA GLU A 329 -5.27 -13.16 11.04
C GLU A 329 -4.00 -14.00 11.01
N VAL A 330 -3.32 -14.06 9.87
CA VAL A 330 -1.98 -14.64 9.75
C VAL A 330 -0.99 -13.90 10.66
N ALA A 331 -1.03 -12.57 10.72
CA ALA A 331 -0.18 -11.79 11.63
C ALA A 331 -0.46 -12.11 13.11
N LEU A 332 -1.73 -12.13 13.52
CA LEU A 332 -2.14 -12.47 14.90
C LEU A 332 -1.75 -13.91 15.27
N HIS A 333 -1.96 -14.86 14.36
CA HIS A 333 -1.57 -16.25 14.54
C HIS A 333 -0.04 -16.39 14.69
N ARG A 334 0.75 -15.73 13.84
CA ARG A 334 2.23 -15.71 13.94
C ARG A 334 2.73 -15.07 15.24
N LEU A 335 1.98 -14.14 15.82
CA LEU A 335 2.27 -13.58 17.14
C LEU A 335 1.96 -14.57 18.28
N GLY A 336 1.27 -15.67 18.01
CA GLY A 336 0.77 -16.62 19.00
C GLY A 336 -0.47 -16.11 19.75
N ILE A 337 -1.21 -15.18 19.16
CA ILE A 337 -2.49 -14.70 19.72
C ILE A 337 -3.59 -15.64 19.23
N ARG A 338 -4.24 -16.34 20.16
CA ARG A 338 -5.34 -17.24 19.82
C ARG A 338 -6.52 -16.45 19.27
N LEU A 339 -7.06 -16.88 18.13
CA LEU A 339 -8.28 -16.33 17.54
C LEU A 339 -9.48 -17.08 18.13
N LYS A 340 -10.22 -16.46 19.06
CA LYS A 340 -11.40 -17.08 19.67
C LYS A 340 -12.58 -17.08 18.73
N ALA A 341 -12.81 -15.95 18.09
CA ALA A 341 -13.79 -15.82 17.03
C ALA A 341 -13.32 -14.75 16.04
N VAL A 342 -13.56 -14.98 14.76
CA VAL A 342 -13.30 -14.02 13.68
C VAL A 342 -14.58 -13.85 12.89
N VAL A 343 -15.05 -12.61 12.79
CA VAL A 343 -16.07 -12.21 11.82
C VAL A 343 -15.32 -11.56 10.66
N SER A 344 -15.24 -12.23 9.52
CA SER A 344 -14.55 -11.73 8.33
C SER A 344 -15.53 -11.28 7.26
N VAL A 345 -15.24 -10.15 6.61
CA VAL A 345 -16.06 -9.59 5.53
C VAL A 345 -15.20 -9.42 4.30
N GLU A 346 -15.45 -10.23 3.29
CA GLU A 346 -14.64 -10.26 2.06
C GLU A 346 -15.50 -10.56 0.85
N LYS A 347 -15.45 -9.66 -0.14
CA LYS A 347 -16.31 -9.71 -1.32
C LYS A 347 -15.94 -10.81 -2.30
N SER A 348 -14.64 -11.04 -2.48
CA SER A 348 -14.15 -12.06 -3.42
C SER A 348 -14.28 -13.45 -2.83
N GLU A 349 -15.04 -14.32 -3.49
CA GLU A 349 -15.15 -15.73 -3.12
C GLU A 349 -13.80 -16.45 -3.15
N VAL A 350 -12.93 -16.08 -4.09
CA VAL A 350 -11.55 -16.58 -4.20
C VAL A 350 -10.77 -16.28 -2.92
N ASN A 351 -10.85 -15.06 -2.40
CA ASN A 351 -10.17 -14.65 -1.18
C ASN A 351 -10.74 -15.35 0.05
N ARG A 352 -12.08 -15.46 0.14
CA ARG A 352 -12.75 -16.23 1.20
C ARG A 352 -12.31 -17.69 1.20
N ARG A 353 -12.19 -18.30 0.02
CA ARG A 353 -11.71 -19.68 -0.12
C ARG A 353 -10.27 -19.83 0.41
N ILE A 354 -9.35 -18.96 -0.03
CA ILE A 354 -7.96 -18.92 0.47
C ILE A 354 -7.92 -18.81 1.99
N PHE A 355 -8.69 -17.87 2.55
CA PHE A 355 -8.72 -17.64 3.99
C PHE A 355 -9.29 -18.85 4.76
N ARG A 356 -10.36 -19.48 4.25
CA ARG A 356 -10.93 -20.71 4.81
C ARG A 356 -9.97 -21.89 4.71
N GLY A 357 -9.22 -22.00 3.61
CA GLY A 357 -8.15 -22.97 3.44
C GLY A 357 -7.09 -22.84 4.53
N TRP A 358 -6.60 -21.62 4.76
CA TRP A 358 -5.67 -21.33 5.85
C TRP A 358 -6.26 -21.62 7.25
N TRP A 359 -7.51 -21.23 7.48
CA TRP A 359 -8.21 -21.47 8.76
C TRP A 359 -8.25 -22.96 9.11
N GLY A 360 -8.58 -23.81 8.13
CA GLY A 360 -8.60 -25.25 8.30
C GLY A 360 -7.20 -25.87 8.42
N GLN A 361 -6.23 -25.45 7.60
CA GLN A 361 -4.87 -25.99 7.62
C GLN A 361 -4.12 -25.69 8.93
N THR A 362 -4.44 -24.57 9.57
CA THR A 362 -3.84 -24.19 10.86
C THR A 362 -4.64 -24.69 12.07
N ASP A 363 -5.67 -25.50 11.85
CA ASP A 363 -6.53 -26.12 12.87
C ASP A 363 -7.01 -25.09 13.92
N GLN A 364 -7.51 -23.95 13.44
CA GLN A 364 -8.02 -22.90 14.32
C GLN A 364 -9.22 -23.40 15.11
N GLN A 365 -9.10 -23.41 16.43
CA GLN A 365 -10.14 -23.86 17.36
C GLN A 365 -11.23 -22.80 17.64
N GLY A 366 -11.12 -21.63 17.00
CA GLY A 366 -12.07 -20.54 17.16
C GLY A 366 -13.28 -20.66 16.23
N THR A 367 -14.23 -19.74 16.39
CA THR A 367 -15.39 -19.63 15.49
C THR A 367 -15.08 -18.67 14.34
N LEU A 368 -15.18 -19.14 13.09
CA LEU A 368 -15.15 -18.28 11.91
C LEU A 368 -16.57 -18.00 11.41
N ILE A 369 -16.91 -16.72 11.21
CA ILE A 369 -18.18 -16.26 10.64
C ILE A 369 -17.86 -15.37 9.45
N GLU A 370 -18.37 -15.73 8.28
CA GLU A 370 -18.04 -15.05 7.03
C GLU A 370 -19.23 -14.27 6.48
N PHE A 371 -18.97 -13.05 6.04
CA PHE A 371 -19.87 -12.21 5.25
C PHE A 371 -19.19 -11.81 3.94
N ASP A 372 -20.01 -11.50 2.94
CA ASP A 372 -19.55 -11.13 1.61
C ASP A 372 -19.31 -9.62 1.46
N ASP A 373 -20.27 -8.78 1.85
CA ASP A 373 -20.21 -7.34 1.60
C ASP A 373 -20.42 -6.55 2.90
N VAL A 374 -19.62 -5.52 3.13
CA VAL A 374 -19.76 -4.61 4.28
C VAL A 374 -21.10 -3.85 4.26
N GLN A 375 -21.76 -3.81 3.11
CA GLN A 375 -23.10 -3.25 2.95
C GLN A 375 -24.20 -4.17 3.49
N SER A 376 -24.01 -5.50 3.49
CA SER A 376 -25.00 -6.44 4.02
C SER A 376 -24.99 -6.52 5.55
N LEU A 377 -23.92 -6.03 6.19
CA LEU A 377 -23.84 -5.86 7.65
C LEU A 377 -24.72 -4.69 8.13
N SER A 378 -25.99 -4.95 8.37
CA SER A 378 -26.92 -4.04 9.04
C SER A 378 -26.47 -3.75 10.49
N ASN A 379 -26.97 -2.67 11.08
CA ASN A 379 -26.66 -2.34 12.46
C ASN A 379 -27.13 -3.44 13.43
N ASP A 380 -28.29 -4.05 13.16
CA ASP A 380 -28.85 -5.15 13.97
C ASP A 380 -27.98 -6.41 13.91
N LEU A 381 -27.45 -6.75 12.72
CA LEU A 381 -26.51 -7.87 12.58
C LEU A 381 -25.21 -7.61 13.34
N ILE A 382 -24.68 -6.38 13.25
CA ILE A 382 -23.48 -5.98 13.98
C ILE A 382 -23.72 -6.09 15.48
N GLU A 383 -24.85 -5.58 15.98
CA GLU A 383 -25.23 -5.67 17.39
C GLU A 383 -25.38 -7.14 17.82
N TYR A 384 -26.13 -7.94 17.07
CA TYR A 384 -26.32 -9.36 17.34
C TYR A 384 -24.99 -10.10 17.48
N HIS A 385 -24.06 -9.93 16.53
CA HIS A 385 -22.75 -10.58 16.61
C HIS A 385 -21.88 -10.01 17.73
N THR A 386 -21.95 -8.70 17.99
CA THR A 386 -21.22 -8.06 19.09
C THR A 386 -21.68 -8.65 20.43
N ARG A 387 -23.00 -8.72 20.69
CA ARG A 387 -23.55 -9.30 21.91
C ARG A 387 -23.26 -10.79 22.02
N ARG A 388 -23.50 -11.56 20.94
CA ARG A 388 -23.29 -13.02 20.91
C ARG A 388 -21.86 -13.44 21.19
N LEU A 389 -20.87 -12.65 20.75
CA LEU A 389 -19.45 -12.97 20.91
C LEU A 389 -18.81 -12.33 22.15
N GLY A 390 -19.57 -11.58 22.96
CA GLY A 390 -19.05 -10.88 24.14
C GLY A 390 -18.19 -9.65 23.80
N GLY A 391 -18.48 -9.01 22.66
CA GLY A 391 -17.75 -7.86 22.13
C GLY A 391 -16.58 -8.23 21.21
N PHE A 392 -16.04 -7.22 20.54
CA PHE A 392 -14.86 -7.34 19.70
C PHE A 392 -13.65 -6.70 20.38
N ASP A 393 -12.51 -7.39 20.35
CA ASP A 393 -11.26 -6.85 20.88
C ASP A 393 -10.53 -5.99 19.85
N LEU A 394 -10.66 -6.37 18.57
CA LEU A 394 -10.04 -5.68 17.44
C LEU A 394 -11.02 -5.58 16.27
N VAL A 395 -11.18 -4.38 15.73
CA VAL A 395 -11.82 -4.09 14.44
C VAL A 395 -10.72 -3.67 13.46
N ILE A 396 -10.43 -4.49 12.46
CA ILE A 396 -9.32 -4.27 11.52
C ILE A 396 -9.82 -4.22 10.09
N GLY A 397 -9.23 -3.37 9.25
CA GLY A 397 -9.50 -3.39 7.82
C GLY A 397 -8.51 -2.58 6.99
N GLY A 398 -8.40 -2.94 5.70
CA GLY A 398 -7.64 -2.19 4.71
C GLY A 398 -8.53 -1.87 3.52
N SER A 399 -8.52 -0.64 3.02
CA SER A 399 -9.37 -0.30 1.88
C SER A 399 -8.98 -1.15 0.66
N PRO A 400 -9.92 -1.75 -0.09
CA PRO A 400 -9.62 -2.22 -1.43
C PRO A 400 -9.20 -0.98 -2.26
N CYS A 401 -7.94 -0.95 -2.71
CA CYS A 401 -7.29 0.25 -3.24
C CYS A 401 -7.11 0.19 -4.76
N ASN A 402 -8.15 -0.15 -5.53
CA ASN A 402 -8.04 -0.08 -6.99
C ASN A 402 -8.20 1.36 -7.51
N ASN A 403 -8.99 2.21 -6.86
CA ASN A 403 -9.19 3.61 -7.30
C ASN A 403 -8.45 4.68 -6.48
N LEU A 404 -7.71 4.29 -5.43
CA LEU A 404 -6.92 5.20 -4.58
C LEU A 404 -5.41 5.14 -4.86
N ALA A 405 -4.96 4.13 -5.61
CA ALA A 405 -3.60 4.03 -6.11
C ALA A 405 -3.47 4.84 -7.41
N GLY A 406 -2.36 5.57 -7.57
CA GLY A 406 -2.10 6.46 -8.72
C GLY A 406 -2.05 5.80 -10.10
N SER A 407 -2.35 4.50 -10.21
CA SER A 407 -2.34 3.70 -11.43
C SER A 407 -3.60 3.89 -12.31
N ASN A 408 -4.72 4.36 -11.74
CA ASN A 408 -5.96 4.62 -12.50
C ASN A 408 -6.19 6.14 -12.66
N ARG A 409 -5.48 6.79 -13.59
CA ARG A 409 -5.57 8.25 -13.80
C ARG A 409 -6.92 8.73 -14.38
N HIS A 410 -7.72 7.87 -15.02
CA HIS A 410 -8.96 8.28 -15.72
C HIS A 410 -10.26 8.17 -14.91
N HIS A 411 -10.27 7.54 -13.73
CA HIS A 411 -11.43 7.56 -12.82
C HIS A 411 -11.09 8.24 -11.49
N ARG A 412 -10.72 9.52 -11.55
CA ARG A 412 -10.57 10.37 -10.37
C ARG A 412 -11.93 10.82 -9.86
N SER A 413 -12.57 10.01 -9.03
CA SER A 413 -13.63 10.47 -8.13
C SER A 413 -13.13 10.25 -6.70
N GLY A 414 -12.38 11.22 -6.16
CA GLY A 414 -11.58 11.09 -4.92
C GLY A 414 -12.26 10.35 -3.75
N LEU A 415 -12.86 11.06 -2.81
CA LEU A 415 -13.73 10.47 -1.78
C LEU A 415 -15.23 10.45 -2.20
N GLN A 416 -15.48 10.76 -3.48
CA GLN A 416 -16.81 10.77 -4.10
C GLN A 416 -17.02 9.57 -5.05
N GLY A 417 -16.06 8.64 -5.12
CA GLY A 417 -16.13 7.43 -5.93
C GLY A 417 -16.79 6.26 -5.22
N LYS A 418 -17.22 5.25 -5.98
CA LYS A 418 -17.87 4.04 -5.47
C LYS A 418 -17.06 3.29 -4.39
N GLU A 419 -15.73 3.37 -4.41
CA GLU A 419 -14.85 2.74 -3.41
C GLU A 419 -14.64 3.60 -2.15
N SER A 420 -14.80 4.92 -2.24
CA SER A 420 -14.71 5.85 -1.09
C SER A 420 -15.81 5.64 -0.06
N CYS A 421 -16.97 5.12 -0.51
CA CYS A 421 -18.07 4.69 0.35
C CYS A 421 -17.66 3.58 1.33
N LEU A 422 -16.73 2.70 0.94
CA LEU A 422 -16.34 1.54 1.74
C LEU A 422 -15.64 1.96 3.04
N PHE A 423 -14.85 3.03 3.03
CA PHE A 423 -14.32 3.62 4.26
C PHE A 423 -15.44 4.08 5.21
N PHE A 424 -16.51 4.68 4.69
CA PHE A 424 -17.64 5.09 5.52
C PHE A 424 -18.42 3.89 6.08
N HIS A 425 -18.45 2.74 5.39
CA HIS A 425 -18.94 1.49 5.98
C HIS A 425 -18.04 1.01 7.12
N TYR A 426 -16.71 1.04 6.97
CA TYR A 426 -15.78 0.75 8.07
C TYR A 426 -16.06 1.64 9.29
N ARG A 427 -16.16 2.96 9.07
CA ARG A 427 -16.49 3.92 10.13
C ARG A 427 -17.84 3.63 10.79
N ARG A 428 -18.88 3.38 10.00
CA ARG A 428 -20.23 3.06 10.50
C ARG A 428 -20.17 1.83 11.39
N ILE A 429 -19.56 0.75 10.91
CA ILE A 429 -19.46 -0.52 11.63
C ILE A 429 -18.69 -0.32 12.94
N LEU A 430 -17.54 0.36 12.90
CA LEU A 430 -16.76 0.66 14.11
C LEU A 430 -17.57 1.46 15.15
N ARG A 431 -18.37 2.45 14.70
CA ARG A 431 -19.23 3.24 15.59
C ARG A 431 -20.31 2.39 16.25
N VAL A 432 -20.96 1.51 15.49
CA VAL A 432 -22.00 0.61 16.02
C VAL A 432 -21.40 -0.35 17.04
N VAL A 433 -20.27 -1.00 16.72
CA VAL A 433 -19.57 -1.89 17.67
C VAL A 433 -19.22 -1.15 18.96
N LYS A 434 -18.62 0.05 18.86
CA LYS A 434 -18.31 0.88 20.03
C LYS A 434 -19.55 1.21 20.87
N SER A 435 -20.65 1.59 20.23
CA SER A 435 -21.90 1.92 20.91
C SER A 435 -22.46 0.72 21.66
N VAL A 436 -22.57 -0.43 21.00
CA VAL A 436 -23.12 -1.67 21.60
C VAL A 436 -22.25 -2.13 22.77
N MET A 437 -20.93 -2.09 22.62
CA MET A 437 -20.01 -2.47 23.70
C MET A 437 -20.09 -1.52 24.91
N ALA A 438 -20.31 -0.23 24.70
CA ALA A 438 -20.54 0.72 25.78
C ALA A 438 -21.82 0.37 26.55
N THR A 439 -22.93 0.13 25.84
CA THR A 439 -24.21 -0.27 26.44
C THR A 439 -24.09 -1.60 27.20
N MET A 440 -23.39 -2.60 26.66
CA MET A 440 -23.15 -3.87 27.36
C MET A 440 -22.37 -3.70 28.68
N CYS A 441 -21.43 -2.75 28.73
CA CYS A 441 -20.69 -2.43 29.96
C CYS A 441 -21.60 -1.79 31.02
N GLU A 442 -22.50 -0.88 30.61
CA GLU A 442 -23.47 -0.22 31.49
C GLU A 442 -24.49 -1.23 32.05
N GLU A 443 -25.04 -2.11 31.21
CA GLU A 443 -25.95 -3.20 31.60
C GLU A 443 -25.29 -4.15 32.62
N GLY A 444 -24.02 -4.51 32.39
CA GLY A 444 -23.26 -5.36 33.30
C GLY A 444 -22.92 -4.69 34.64
N ALA A 445 -22.70 -3.38 34.66
CA ALA A 445 -22.43 -2.61 35.87
C ALA A 445 -23.68 -2.37 36.72
N ALA A 446 -24.87 -2.27 36.09
CA ALA A 446 -26.15 -2.10 36.79
C ALA A 446 -26.72 -3.40 37.41
N SER A 447 -26.10 -4.54 37.11
CA SER A 447 -26.54 -5.87 37.57
C SER A 447 -25.83 -6.33 38.88
N TYR A 448 -25.04 -5.44 39.49
CA TYR A 448 -24.40 -5.59 40.80
C TYR A 448 -24.82 -4.43 41.71
#